data_AF-A0A353H069-F1
#
_entry.id   AF-A0A353H069-F1
#
_cell.length_a   1.000
_cell.length_b   1.000
_cell.length_c   1.000
_cell.angle_alpha   90.00
_cell.angle_beta   90.00
_cell.angle_gamma   90.00
#
_symmetry.space_group_name_H-M   'P 1'
#
loop_
_entity.id
_entity.type
_entity.pdbx_description
1 polymer ?
#
loop_
_entity_poly.entity_id
_entity_poly.type
_entity_poly.pdbx_seq_one_letter_code
_entity_poly.pdbx_strand_id
1 'polypeptide(L)'
;MVKILIALTICIPWLGALIVWWVGDRHEKLQHILAVAFSVLSGVTSVLLLLNSGIDTVTFFSLGDYFGDVSFVPNGLGVFLSTVATVIGSLAVIFSTNYMKGEASLGRYYGYVLFFIGSMVGLVLTNNILLMFVFWEFTALCSYALIAFHNDDPKAVAGGVKALLITSIGGVGL
;
A
#
# COMPACT_ATOMS: atom_id res chain seq x y z
N MET A 1 -3.28 -21.18 -7.79
CA MET A 1 -1.98 -20.47 -7.76
C MET A 1 -2.16 -18.96 -7.72
N VAL A 2 -2.89 -18.38 -8.68
CA VAL A 2 -3.15 -16.92 -8.78
C VAL A 2 -3.76 -16.29 -7.53
N LYS A 3 -4.73 -16.95 -6.87
CA LYS A 3 -5.30 -16.49 -5.59
C LYS A 3 -4.26 -16.25 -4.50
N ILE A 4 -3.27 -17.14 -4.39
CA ILE A 4 -2.19 -17.03 -3.41
C ILE A 4 -1.27 -15.87 -3.80
N LEU A 5 -0.95 -15.70 -5.09
CA LEU A 5 -0.13 -14.59 -5.55
C LEU A 5 -0.79 -13.25 -5.22
N ILE A 6 -2.06 -13.04 -5.56
CA ILE A 6 -2.81 -11.80 -5.23
C ILE A 6 -2.76 -11.52 -3.72
N ALA A 7 -3.03 -12.55 -2.90
CA ALA A 7 -2.98 -12.41 -1.45
C ALA A 7 -1.59 -11.99 -0.97
N LEU A 8 -0.53 -12.61 -1.50
CA LEU A 8 0.85 -12.25 -1.17
C LEU A 8 1.17 -10.82 -1.59
N THR A 9 0.81 -10.39 -2.80
CA THR A 9 1.13 -9.04 -3.30
C THR A 9 0.56 -7.94 -2.41
N ILE A 10 -0.65 -8.16 -1.86
CA ILE A 10 -1.34 -7.21 -0.95
C ILE A 10 -0.85 -7.37 0.50
N CYS A 11 -0.75 -8.60 1.00
CA CYS A 11 -0.48 -8.85 2.42
C CYS A 11 1.00 -8.69 2.80
N ILE A 12 1.95 -8.96 1.90
CA ILE A 12 3.39 -8.78 2.16
C ILE A 12 3.71 -7.35 2.62
N PRO A 13 3.31 -6.29 1.88
CA PRO A 13 3.62 -4.93 2.31
C PRO A 13 2.86 -4.55 3.59
N TRP A 14 1.62 -5.02 3.79
CA TRP A 14 0.89 -4.78 5.06
C TRP A 14 1.53 -5.46 6.27
N LEU A 15 1.98 -6.71 6.12
CA LEU A 15 2.73 -7.42 7.16
C LEU A 15 4.07 -6.70 7.43
N GLY A 16 4.75 -6.26 6.37
CA GLY A 16 5.96 -5.46 6.49
C GLY A 16 5.71 -4.16 7.26
N ALA A 17 4.61 -3.46 6.99
CA ALA A 17 4.23 -2.24 7.71
C ALA A 17 4.06 -2.49 9.21
N LEU A 18 3.33 -3.56 9.57
CA LEU A 18 3.11 -3.93 10.97
C LEU A 18 4.41 -4.35 11.66
N ILE A 19 5.26 -5.13 10.99
CA ILE A 19 6.54 -5.60 11.54
C ILE A 19 7.49 -4.42 11.76
N VAL A 20 7.63 -3.53 10.77
CA VAL A 20 8.50 -2.36 10.89
C VAL A 20 8.00 -1.40 11.97
N TRP A 21 6.68 -1.23 12.09
CA TRP A 21 6.09 -0.45 13.16
C TRP A 21 6.33 -1.10 14.54
N TRP A 22 6.20 -2.42 14.65
CA TRP A 22 6.39 -3.15 15.91
C TRP A 22 7.83 -3.19 16.38
N VAL A 23 8.81 -3.32 15.47
CA VAL A 23 10.24 -3.22 15.79
C VAL A 23 10.57 -1.87 16.43
N GLY A 24 9.83 -0.82 16.05
CA GLY A 24 9.99 0.53 16.56
C GLY A 24 11.36 1.12 16.24
N ASP A 25 11.61 2.34 16.68
CA ASP A 25 12.82 3.11 16.31
C ASP A 25 14.08 2.68 17.08
N ARG A 26 14.11 1.43 17.57
CA ARG A 26 15.24 0.89 18.34
C ARG A 26 16.46 0.59 17.46
N HIS A 27 16.26 0.23 16.19
CA HIS A 27 17.32 -0.21 15.29
C HIS A 27 17.10 0.32 13.86
N GLU A 28 17.65 1.50 13.55
CA GLU A 28 17.58 2.16 12.23
C GLU A 28 17.95 1.22 11.07
N LYS A 29 19.11 0.54 11.15
CA LYS A 29 19.57 -0.39 10.11
C LYS A 29 18.59 -1.53 9.85
N LEU A 30 17.97 -2.06 10.92
CA LEU A 30 17.02 -3.16 10.80
C LEU A 30 15.73 -2.70 10.13
N GLN A 31 15.25 -1.49 10.45
CA GLN A 31 14.07 -0.92 9.80
C GLN A 31 14.27 -0.71 8.31
N HIS A 32 15.41 -0.16 7.88
CA HIS A 32 15.73 -0.01 6.46
C HIS A 32 15.76 -1.37 5.74
N ILE A 33 16.45 -2.36 6.32
CA ILE A 33 16.56 -3.70 5.72
C ILE A 33 15.19 -4.35 5.61
N LEU A 34 14.39 -4.32 6.67
CA LEU A 34 13.04 -4.90 6.66
C LEU A 34 12.14 -4.20 5.65
N ALA A 35 12.13 -2.87 5.63
CA ALA A 35 11.29 -2.12 4.70
C ALA A 35 11.63 -2.43 3.24
N VAL A 36 12.92 -2.43 2.88
CA VAL A 36 13.39 -2.79 1.54
C VAL A 36 13.05 -4.25 1.22
N ALA A 37 13.26 -5.17 2.15
CA ALA A 37 12.97 -6.59 1.94
C ALA A 37 11.49 -6.82 1.63
N PHE A 38 10.57 -6.24 2.43
CA PHE A 38 9.14 -6.39 2.21
C PHE A 38 8.65 -5.67 0.94
N SER A 39 9.18 -4.48 0.63
CA SER A 39 8.80 -3.77 -0.61
C SER A 39 9.25 -4.54 -1.85
N VAL A 40 10.51 -4.99 -1.87
CA VAL A 40 11.07 -5.75 -3.01
C VAL A 40 10.37 -7.10 -3.14
N LEU A 41 10.06 -7.79 -2.04
CA LEU A 41 9.31 -9.05 -2.10
C LEU A 41 7.91 -8.83 -2.69
N SER A 42 7.23 -7.74 -2.33
CA SER A 42 5.95 -7.34 -2.95
C SER A 42 6.12 -7.08 -4.45
N GLY A 43 7.16 -6.35 -4.85
CA GLY A 43 7.51 -6.13 -6.27
C GLY A 43 7.74 -7.43 -7.04
N VAL A 44 8.50 -8.38 -6.49
CA VAL A 44 8.73 -9.69 -7.10
C VAL A 44 7.41 -10.45 -7.26
N THR A 45 6.55 -10.48 -6.23
CA THR A 45 5.24 -11.14 -6.34
C THR A 45 4.32 -10.49 -7.37
N SER A 46 4.41 -9.17 -7.55
CA SER A 46 3.64 -8.43 -8.56
C SER A 46 4.12 -8.73 -9.98
N VAL A 47 5.44 -8.79 -10.20
CA VAL A 47 6.02 -9.21 -11.48
C VAL A 47 5.66 -10.65 -11.82
N LEU A 48 5.66 -11.56 -10.83
CA LEU A 48 5.18 -12.94 -11.03
C LEU A 48 3.69 -13.00 -11.35
N LEU A 49 2.88 -12.10 -10.78
CA LEU A 49 1.47 -11.98 -11.12
C LEU A 49 1.27 -11.53 -12.58
N LEU A 50 2.17 -10.69 -13.12
CA LEU A 50 2.16 -10.26 -14.52
C LEU A 50 2.24 -11.44 -15.50
N LEU A 51 3.09 -12.42 -15.18
CA LEU A 51 3.23 -13.66 -15.95
C LEU A 51 2.00 -14.59 -15.86
N ASN A 52 1.14 -14.38 -14.86
CA ASN A 52 -0.06 -15.18 -14.60
C ASN A 52 -1.34 -14.32 -14.73
N SER A 53 -1.29 -13.27 -15.56
CA SER A 53 -2.44 -12.40 -15.81
C SER A 53 -3.57 -13.18 -16.50
N GLY A 54 -4.81 -12.85 -16.14
CA GLY A 54 -6.00 -13.55 -16.60
C GLY A 54 -7.25 -12.71 -16.38
N ILE A 55 -8.39 -13.18 -16.90
CA ILE A 55 -9.67 -12.47 -16.79
C ILE A 55 -10.53 -13.08 -15.68
N ASP A 56 -10.11 -14.22 -15.13
CA ASP A 56 -10.87 -14.95 -14.12
C ASP A 56 -10.95 -14.15 -12.81
N THR A 57 -12.18 -13.97 -12.35
CA THR A 57 -12.45 -13.33 -11.07
C THR A 57 -12.10 -14.29 -9.94
N VAL A 58 -11.19 -13.88 -9.07
CA VAL A 58 -10.78 -14.65 -7.90
C VAL A 58 -11.55 -14.14 -6.68
N THR A 59 -12.52 -14.92 -6.23
CA THR A 59 -13.28 -14.65 -5.00
C THR A 59 -12.56 -15.19 -3.77
N PHE A 60 -12.45 -14.35 -2.74
CA PHE A 60 -11.88 -14.71 -1.45
C PHE A 60 -12.96 -15.16 -0.48
N PHE A 61 -13.96 -14.29 -0.26
CA PHE A 61 -15.14 -14.55 0.57
C PHE A 61 -16.29 -13.63 0.14
N SER A 62 -17.52 -14.04 0.44
CA SER A 62 -18.72 -13.24 0.18
C SER A 62 -19.06 -12.36 1.40
N LEU A 63 -19.33 -11.06 1.20
CA LEU A 63 -19.89 -10.19 2.26
C LEU A 63 -21.42 -10.19 2.28
N GLY A 64 -22.06 -11.14 1.59
CA GLY A 64 -23.52 -11.26 1.48
C GLY A 64 -24.11 -10.45 0.33
N ASP A 65 -25.43 -10.57 0.17
CA ASP A 65 -26.15 -10.13 -1.04
C ASP A 65 -26.04 -8.62 -1.34
N TYR A 66 -25.82 -7.80 -0.32
CA TYR A 66 -25.81 -6.33 -0.45
C TYR A 66 -24.43 -5.71 -0.65
N PHE A 67 -23.37 -6.33 -0.11
CA PHE A 67 -22.01 -5.78 -0.14
C PHE A 67 -21.11 -6.44 -1.21
N GLY A 68 -21.62 -7.48 -1.87
CA GLY A 68 -20.91 -8.23 -2.90
C GLY A 68 -19.78 -9.08 -2.34
N ASP A 69 -19.01 -9.69 -3.25
CA ASP A 69 -17.89 -10.56 -2.87
C ASP A 69 -16.58 -9.77 -2.79
N VAL A 70 -15.71 -10.14 -1.84
CA VAL A 70 -14.28 -9.80 -1.91
C VAL A 70 -13.69 -10.55 -3.08
N SER A 71 -13.62 -9.86 -4.21
CA SER A 71 -13.16 -10.40 -5.46
C SER A 71 -12.09 -9.53 -6.07
N PHE A 72 -11.08 -10.18 -6.62
CA PHE A 72 -9.98 -9.53 -7.31
C PHE A 72 -9.86 -10.11 -8.71
N VAL A 73 -9.57 -9.25 -9.68
CA VAL A 73 -9.42 -9.64 -11.09
C VAL A 73 -8.00 -9.25 -11.52
N PRO A 74 -7.10 -10.22 -11.76
CA PRO A 74 -5.75 -9.95 -12.23
C PRO A 74 -5.73 -9.71 -13.75
N ASN A 75 -6.56 -8.78 -14.21
CA ASN A 75 -6.59 -8.38 -15.61
C ASN A 75 -5.28 -7.67 -16.00
N GLY A 76 -4.98 -7.62 -17.31
CA GLY A 76 -3.72 -7.07 -17.79
C GLY A 76 -3.44 -5.64 -17.31
N LEU A 77 -4.48 -4.80 -17.19
CA LEU A 77 -4.35 -3.42 -16.72
C LEU A 77 -4.06 -3.34 -15.22
N GLY A 78 -4.85 -4.01 -14.39
CA GLY A 78 -4.72 -4.00 -12.93
C GLY A 78 -3.40 -4.61 -12.49
N VAL A 79 -2.96 -5.69 -13.14
CA VAL A 79 -1.66 -6.29 -12.85
C VAL A 79 -0.51 -5.37 -13.28
N PHE A 80 -0.62 -4.74 -14.45
CA PHE A 80 0.35 -3.74 -14.88
C PHE A 80 0.46 -2.58 -13.88
N LEU A 81 -0.66 -1.98 -13.49
CA LEU A 81 -0.70 -0.89 -12.51
C LEU A 81 -0.18 -1.33 -11.14
N SER A 82 -0.49 -2.55 -10.70
CA SER A 82 0.05 -3.12 -9.45
C SER A 82 1.57 -3.32 -9.51
N THR A 83 2.11 -3.65 -10.68
CA THR A 83 3.55 -3.79 -10.89
C THR A 83 4.21 -2.42 -10.84
N VAL A 84 3.63 -1.42 -11.50
CA VAL A 84 4.11 -0.03 -11.44
C VAL A 84 4.12 0.47 -9.99
N ALA A 85 3.03 0.28 -9.24
CA ALA A 85 2.91 0.72 -7.86
C ALA A 85 3.96 0.07 -6.94
N THR A 86 4.17 -1.24 -7.06
CA THR A 86 5.13 -1.98 -6.21
C THR A 86 6.59 -1.73 -6.59
N VAL A 87 6.91 -1.61 -7.87
CA VAL A 87 8.27 -1.35 -8.35
C VAL A 87 8.68 0.08 -8.01
N ILE A 88 7.86 1.08 -8.36
CA ILE A 88 8.15 2.48 -8.01
C ILE A 88 8.16 2.67 -6.49
N GLY A 89 7.21 2.05 -5.78
CA GLY A 89 7.19 2.04 -4.32
C GLY A 89 8.48 1.44 -3.71
N SER A 90 8.98 0.33 -4.27
CA SER A 90 10.24 -0.27 -3.82
C SER A 90 11.45 0.62 -4.08
N LEU A 91 11.51 1.27 -5.24
CA LEU A 91 12.58 2.24 -5.55
C LEU A 91 12.52 3.44 -4.59
N ALA A 92 11.32 3.94 -4.26
CA ALA A 92 11.14 5.00 -3.28
C ALA A 92 11.61 4.57 -1.88
N VAL A 93 11.31 3.33 -1.46
CA VAL A 93 11.79 2.76 -0.19
C VAL A 93 13.32 2.64 -0.19
N ILE A 94 13.93 2.14 -1.26
CA ILE A 94 15.40 2.04 -1.39
C ILE A 94 16.04 3.43 -1.34
N PHE A 95 15.49 4.41 -2.05
CA PHE A 95 15.96 5.79 -1.99
C PHE A 95 15.86 6.37 -0.57
N SER A 96 14.75 6.09 0.11
CA SER A 96 14.50 6.61 1.45
C SER A 96 15.49 6.13 2.51
N THR A 97 16.20 5.01 2.30
CA THR A 97 17.16 4.51 3.31
C THR A 97 18.32 5.47 3.53
N ASN A 98 18.75 6.18 2.48
CA ASN A 98 19.77 7.21 2.61
C ASN A 98 19.17 8.57 2.95
N TYR A 99 17.96 8.87 2.44
CA TYR A 99 17.29 10.15 2.66
C TYR A 99 16.83 10.34 4.12
N MET A 100 16.28 9.30 4.75
CA MET A 100 15.76 9.31 6.12
C MET A 100 16.81 8.90 7.16
N LYS A 101 18.10 8.87 6.78
CA LYS A 101 19.15 8.45 7.69
C LYS A 101 19.28 9.42 8.86
N GLY A 102 19.20 8.90 10.09
CA GLY A 102 19.23 9.69 11.32
C GLY A 102 17.92 10.42 11.66
N GLU A 103 16.85 10.21 10.91
CA GLU A 103 15.52 10.74 11.25
C GLU A 103 14.88 9.98 12.42
N ALA A 104 14.07 10.68 13.20
CA ALA A 104 13.26 10.07 14.24
C ALA A 104 11.99 9.44 13.62
N SER A 105 11.39 8.45 14.28
CA SER A 105 10.10 7.86 13.84
C SER A 105 10.13 7.11 12.49
N LEU A 106 11.27 6.53 12.13
CA LEU A 106 11.42 5.69 10.93
C LEU A 106 10.39 4.55 10.84
N GLY A 107 10.01 3.95 11.97
CA GLY A 107 9.02 2.87 12.00
C GLY A 107 7.66 3.35 11.53
N ARG A 108 7.30 4.59 11.86
CA ARG A 108 6.06 5.24 11.43
C ARG A 108 6.12 5.59 9.93
N TYR A 109 7.24 6.13 9.47
CA TYR A 109 7.45 6.43 8.04
C TYR A 109 7.31 5.17 7.18
N TYR A 110 8.10 4.14 7.45
CA TYR A 110 8.09 2.91 6.68
C TYR A 110 6.77 2.15 6.82
N GLY A 111 6.14 2.20 7.99
CA GLY A 111 4.79 1.68 8.19
C GLY A 111 3.79 2.27 7.19
N TYR A 112 3.75 3.60 7.08
CA TYR A 112 2.84 4.27 6.14
C TYR A 112 3.19 4.03 4.68
N VAL A 113 4.48 4.03 4.30
CA VAL A 113 4.88 3.76 2.91
C VAL A 113 4.50 2.34 2.49
N LEU A 114 4.76 1.34 3.32
CA LEU A 114 4.42 -0.04 3.02
C LEU A 114 2.89 -0.25 3.00
N PHE A 115 2.15 0.36 3.94
CA PHE A 115 0.70 0.29 3.92
C PHE A 115 0.09 0.96 2.68
N PHE A 116 0.69 2.07 2.21
CA PHE A 116 0.32 2.74 0.97
C PHE A 116 0.52 1.84 -0.25
N ILE A 117 1.67 1.16 -0.37
CA ILE A 117 1.95 0.23 -1.46
C ILE A 117 0.92 -0.90 -1.50
N GLY A 118 0.65 -1.54 -0.35
CA GLY A 118 -0.36 -2.62 -0.28
C GLY A 118 -1.77 -2.14 -0.62
N SER A 119 -2.13 -0.94 -0.18
CA SER A 119 -3.46 -0.35 -0.47
C SER A 119 -3.61 -0.03 -1.96
N MET A 120 -2.58 0.50 -2.62
CA MET A 120 -2.58 0.75 -4.06
C MET A 120 -2.73 -0.54 -4.87
N VAL A 121 -2.06 -1.63 -4.46
CA VAL A 121 -2.22 -2.94 -5.11
C VAL A 121 -3.65 -3.47 -4.97
N GLY A 122 -4.24 -3.37 -3.76
CA GLY A 122 -5.62 -3.76 -3.53
C GLY A 122 -6.62 -2.93 -4.35
N LEU A 123 -6.38 -1.62 -4.45
CA LEU A 123 -7.20 -0.67 -5.21
C LEU A 123 -7.29 -1.02 -6.69
N VAL A 124 -6.19 -1.41 -7.32
CA VAL A 124 -6.16 -1.67 -8.78
C VAL A 124 -6.58 -3.09 -9.15
N LEU A 125 -6.56 -4.03 -8.20
CA LEU A 125 -6.93 -5.42 -8.44
C LEU A 125 -8.37 -5.75 -8.03
N THR A 126 -9.01 -4.94 -7.19
CA THR A 126 -10.37 -5.20 -6.72
C THR A 126 -11.39 -5.07 -7.85
N ASN A 127 -12.41 -5.93 -7.82
CA ASN A 127 -13.57 -5.88 -8.71
C ASN A 127 -14.85 -5.47 -7.98
N ASN A 128 -14.74 -5.08 -6.71
CA ASN A 128 -15.85 -4.63 -5.88
C ASN A 128 -15.68 -3.15 -5.55
N ILE A 129 -16.70 -2.34 -5.83
CA ILE A 129 -16.70 -0.89 -5.64
C ILE A 129 -16.53 -0.50 -4.17
N LEU A 130 -17.09 -1.27 -3.24
CA LEU A 130 -16.93 -1.05 -1.81
C LEU A 130 -15.48 -1.26 -1.39
N LEU A 131 -14.84 -2.34 -1.86
CA LEU A 131 -13.41 -2.55 -1.59
C LEU A 131 -12.55 -1.49 -2.25
N MET A 132 -12.91 -1.05 -3.47
CA MET A 132 -12.23 0.04 -4.14
C MET A 132 -12.27 1.33 -3.31
N PHE A 133 -13.44 1.67 -2.77
CA PHE A 133 -13.60 2.79 -1.82
C PHE A 133 -12.76 2.60 -0.55
N VAL A 134 -12.76 1.41 0.05
CA VAL A 134 -11.96 1.13 1.26
C VAL A 134 -10.46 1.29 0.99
N PHE A 135 -9.94 0.73 -0.11
CA PHE A 135 -8.55 0.90 -0.49
C PHE A 135 -8.24 2.36 -0.87
N TRP A 136 -9.18 3.07 -1.48
CA TRP A 136 -9.07 4.49 -1.78
C TRP A 136 -8.85 5.30 -0.49
N GLU A 137 -9.71 5.12 0.52
CA GLU A 137 -9.56 5.82 1.81
C GLU A 137 -8.25 5.42 2.53
N PHE A 138 -7.82 4.16 2.45
CA PHE A 138 -6.52 3.77 3.00
C PHE A 138 -5.33 4.47 2.32
N THR A 139 -5.37 4.64 1.00
CA THR A 139 -4.35 5.41 0.29
C THR A 139 -4.39 6.90 0.66
N ALA A 140 -5.59 7.46 0.84
CA ALA A 140 -5.77 8.85 1.29
C ALA A 140 -5.22 9.07 2.70
N LEU A 141 -5.53 8.17 3.65
CA LEU A 141 -5.04 8.22 5.03
C LEU A 141 -3.52 8.08 5.12
N CYS A 142 -2.92 7.20 4.31
CA CYS A 142 -1.47 7.07 4.28
C CYS A 142 -0.79 8.29 3.66
N SER A 143 -1.37 8.87 2.60
CA SER A 143 -0.87 10.10 1.99
C SER A 143 -0.92 11.27 2.98
N TYR A 144 -2.04 11.42 3.70
CA TYR A 144 -2.17 12.35 4.81
C TYR A 144 -1.05 12.18 5.84
N ALA A 145 -0.86 10.96 6.32
CA ALA A 145 0.09 10.66 7.39
C ALA A 145 1.55 10.86 6.95
N LEU A 146 1.86 10.68 5.67
CA LEU A 146 3.17 10.95 5.08
C LEU A 146 3.41 12.46 4.85
N ILE A 147 2.40 13.21 4.39
CA ILE A 147 2.50 14.68 4.24
C ILE A 147 2.65 15.35 5.61
N ALA A 148 1.85 14.91 6.58
CA ALA A 148 1.91 15.38 7.96
C ALA A 148 2.99 14.65 8.79
N PHE A 149 3.98 14.00 8.17
CA PHE A 149 4.97 13.20 8.91
C PHE A 149 5.69 14.01 10.01
N HIS A 150 6.06 15.25 9.69
CA HIS A 150 6.58 16.26 10.62
C HIS A 150 5.43 16.98 11.33
N ASN A 151 4.77 16.30 12.27
CA ASN A 151 3.62 16.82 13.00
C ASN A 151 3.91 18.10 13.81
N ASP A 152 5.18 18.40 14.09
CA ASP A 152 5.61 19.61 14.80
C ASP A 152 5.50 20.87 13.93
N ASP A 153 5.43 20.74 12.60
CA ASP A 153 5.20 21.86 11.68
C ASP A 153 3.70 22.01 11.38
N PRO A 154 3.04 23.09 11.86
CA PRO A 154 1.62 23.32 11.58
C PRO A 154 1.32 23.41 10.08
N LYS A 155 2.29 23.81 9.24
CA LYS A 155 2.12 23.86 7.78
C LYS A 155 2.04 22.46 7.19
N ALA A 156 2.87 21.52 7.66
CA ALA A 156 2.84 20.13 7.22
C ALA A 156 1.50 19.47 7.59
N VAL A 157 1.03 19.69 8.83
CA VAL A 157 -0.27 19.18 9.29
C VAL A 157 -1.43 19.77 8.48
N ALA A 158 -1.46 21.09 8.27
CA ALA A 158 -2.50 21.75 7.48
C ALA A 158 -2.49 21.27 6.01
N GLY A 159 -1.30 21.08 5.43
CA GLY A 159 -1.14 20.51 4.09
C GLY A 159 -1.68 19.08 4.00
N GLY A 160 -1.38 18.25 4.99
CA GLY A 160 -1.91 16.89 5.09
C GLY A 160 -3.43 16.87 5.18
N VAL A 161 -4.02 17.65 6.10
CA VAL A 161 -5.49 17.69 6.27
C VAL A 161 -6.16 18.17 4.98
N LYS A 162 -5.59 19.16 4.30
CA LYS A 162 -6.10 19.62 3.01
C LYS A 162 -6.07 18.51 1.96
N ALA A 163 -4.98 17.75 1.86
CA ALA A 163 -4.88 16.63 0.94
C ALA A 163 -5.92 15.56 1.27
N LEU A 164 -6.08 15.19 2.55
CA LEU A 164 -7.07 14.22 2.99
C LEU A 164 -8.48 14.64 2.59
N LEU A 165 -8.88 15.89 2.90
CA LEU A 165 -10.22 16.38 2.59
C LEU A 165 -10.50 16.36 1.09
N ILE A 166 -9.56 16.82 0.26
CA ILE A 166 -9.75 16.85 -1.20
C ILE A 166 -9.87 15.42 -1.74
N THR A 167 -9.01 14.50 -1.29
CA THR A 167 -9.01 13.11 -1.77
C THR A 167 -10.22 12.32 -1.27
N SER A 168 -10.64 12.48 -0.01
CA SER A 168 -11.82 11.80 0.54
C SER A 168 -13.13 12.36 -0.04
N ILE A 169 -13.21 13.67 -0.32
CA ILE A 169 -14.36 14.22 -1.07
C ILE A 169 -14.43 13.60 -2.47
N GLY A 170 -13.28 13.41 -3.14
CA GLY A 170 -13.22 12.65 -4.38
C GLY A 170 -13.68 11.20 -4.23
N GLY A 171 -13.30 10.55 -3.12
CA GLY A 171 -13.71 9.19 -2.77
C GLY A 171 -15.22 9.04 -2.55
N VAL A 172 -15.88 10.03 -1.95
CA VAL A 172 -17.35 10.04 -1.76
C VAL A 172 -18.10 10.13 -3.11
N GLY A 173 -17.46 10.65 -4.16
CA GLY A 173 -18.03 10.68 -5.50
C GLY A 173 -17.91 9.38 -6.29
N LEU A 174 -17.19 8.38 -5.77
CA LEU A 174 -17.01 7.04 -6.35
C LEU A 174 -18.25 6.16 -6.14
#